data_AF-R7J2Z7-F1
#
_entry.id   AF-R7J2Z7-F1
#
_cell.length_a   1.000
_cell.length_b   1.000
_cell.length_c   1.000
_cell.angle_alpha   90.00
_cell.angle_beta   90.00
_cell.angle_gamma   90.00
#
_symmetry.space_group_name_H-M   'P 1'
#
loop_
_entity.id
_entity.type
_entity.pdbx_description
1 polymer ?
#
loop_
_entity_poly.entity_id
_entity_poly.type
_entity_poly.pdbx_seq_one_letter_code
_entity_poly.pdbx_strand_id
1 'polypeptide(L)'
;MKHLHNLLTLVALACLTFGMTACNDDDDDPDSIDLVYNFGREAKEYNADGYWAEVLNPEQGPLGYTGVTVSHSVLVSEFGGVKYYSWSGFCPSKVSDLKDYTAEGTWVDHQYAAMPGKGFTTPNYLVGYWNTSEKLDGNIATPSCYIKFDSEVALLSTRIANTTWGYFAMKNGDAFSTPFGQDDYCNVIIYGRLRGVSVGSIKVPLAYKGKIFDSWIGVDLSGLGTVDELVFQMESSKTGKYGMNNPAYFCITDLYTRFYKSPIKQ
;
A
#
# COMPACT_ATOMS: atom_id res chain seq x y z
N MET A 1 -31.19 50.18 -1.93
CA MET A 1 -31.81 48.86 -2.15
C MET A 1 -30.74 47.89 -2.63
N LYS A 2 -30.46 46.86 -1.80
CA LYS A 2 -29.87 45.53 -2.11
C LYS A 2 -28.42 45.51 -2.65
N HIS A 3 -27.43 45.33 -1.77
CA HIS A 3 -26.71 44.07 -1.40
C HIS A 3 -25.41 43.94 -2.22
N LEU A 4 -24.20 44.16 -1.67
CA LEU A 4 -23.43 43.43 -0.64
C LEU A 4 -22.78 42.12 -1.16
N HIS A 5 -21.45 42.18 -1.30
CA HIS A 5 -20.39 41.14 -1.28
C HIS A 5 -20.57 39.83 -2.07
N ASN A 6 -19.55 39.47 -2.86
CA ASN A 6 -19.12 38.06 -2.97
C ASN A 6 -17.61 37.98 -3.21
N LEU A 7 -16.92 37.71 -2.10
CA LEU A 7 -15.57 37.17 -1.98
C LEU A 7 -15.63 35.69 -2.45
N LEU A 8 -14.88 35.32 -3.48
CA LEU A 8 -14.77 33.92 -3.91
C LEU A 8 -13.52 33.31 -3.28
N THR A 9 -13.80 32.46 -2.31
CA THR A 9 -12.93 31.72 -1.40
C THR A 9 -12.08 30.69 -2.15
N LEU A 10 -10.77 30.71 -1.90
CA LEU A 10 -9.87 29.60 -2.18
C LEU A 10 -10.19 28.47 -1.18
N VAL A 11 -10.63 27.30 -1.65
CA VAL A 11 -10.84 26.12 -0.79
C VAL A 11 -9.69 25.15 -1.04
N ALA A 12 -8.70 25.19 -0.16
CA ALA A 12 -7.78 24.07 0.08
C ALA A 12 -8.47 23.12 1.06
N LEU A 13 -8.81 21.91 0.62
CA LEU A 13 -9.43 20.91 1.48
C LEU A 13 -8.34 20.05 2.15
N ALA A 14 -7.59 20.66 3.06
CA ALA A 14 -6.79 19.90 4.02
C ALA A 14 -7.76 19.29 5.06
N CYS A 15 -8.05 18.00 4.96
CA CYS A 15 -8.73 17.26 6.01
C CYS A 15 -7.80 17.10 7.23
N LEU A 16 -7.66 18.16 8.02
CA LEU A 16 -7.11 18.14 9.36
C LEU A 16 -8.21 17.72 10.34
N THR A 17 -8.34 16.42 10.61
CA THR A 17 -9.02 15.96 11.82
C THR A 17 -7.97 15.90 12.94
N PHE A 18 -7.84 16.98 13.71
CA PHE A 18 -7.14 16.94 15.00
C PHE A 18 -8.00 16.17 16.00
N GLY A 19 -7.67 14.91 16.23
CA GLY A 19 -8.01 14.22 17.46
C GLY A 19 -6.78 14.24 18.36
N MET A 20 -6.60 15.29 19.18
CA MET A 20 -5.55 15.30 20.20
C MET A 20 -6.09 14.63 21.47
N THR A 21 -5.66 13.41 21.72
CA THR A 21 -5.60 12.86 23.08
C THR A 21 -4.12 12.68 23.39
N ALA A 22 -3.51 13.72 23.97
CA ALA A 22 -2.23 13.59 24.64
C ALA A 22 -2.51 13.28 26.11
N CYS A 23 -2.17 12.07 26.56
CA CYS A 23 -2.13 11.70 27.98
C CYS A 23 -0.89 10.83 28.25
N ASN A 24 0.20 11.53 28.55
CA ASN A 24 1.16 11.40 29.67
C ASN A 24 1.98 10.13 29.99
N ASP A 25 3.24 10.45 30.31
CA ASP A 25 4.20 9.91 31.30
C ASP A 25 4.97 8.64 30.94
N ASP A 26 6.10 8.81 30.23
CA ASP A 26 7.47 8.51 30.70
C ASP A 26 8.46 8.62 29.51
N ASP A 27 9.53 9.43 29.65
CA ASP A 27 10.69 9.55 28.73
C ASP A 27 10.46 9.97 27.26
N ASP A 28 9.29 10.49 26.88
CA ASP A 28 9.05 10.92 25.50
C ASP A 28 9.78 12.25 25.17
N ASP A 29 10.66 12.17 24.17
CA ASP A 29 11.26 13.33 23.49
C ASP A 29 10.14 14.35 23.15
N PRO A 30 10.16 15.56 23.72
CA PRO A 30 9.07 16.53 23.58
C PRO A 30 8.85 16.99 22.14
N ASP A 31 9.80 16.70 21.24
CA ASP A 31 9.72 17.02 19.81
C ASP A 31 9.11 15.88 18.97
N SER A 32 8.80 14.74 19.59
CA SER A 32 8.26 13.58 18.88
C SER A 32 6.77 13.73 18.54
N ILE A 33 6.38 13.26 17.35
CA ILE A 33 5.01 13.32 16.85
C ILE A 33 4.58 11.95 16.32
N ASP A 34 3.50 11.42 16.88
CA ASP A 34 2.83 10.23 16.38
C ASP A 34 1.87 10.58 15.23
N LEU A 35 2.02 9.89 14.10
CA LEU A 35 1.16 10.02 12.92
C LEU A 35 0.58 8.67 12.51
N VAL A 36 -0.64 8.73 11.96
CA VAL A 36 -1.37 7.56 11.44
C VAL A 36 -1.75 7.80 9.99
N TYR A 37 -1.19 7.01 9.09
CA TYR A 37 -1.51 7.07 7.66
C TYR A 37 -2.61 6.07 7.32
N ASN A 38 -3.78 6.61 7.01
CA ASN A 38 -4.92 5.85 6.46
C ASN A 38 -4.97 5.91 4.92
N PHE A 39 -4.03 6.62 4.30
CA PHE A 39 -3.82 6.73 2.85
C PHE A 39 -5.00 7.26 2.02
N GLY A 40 -5.97 7.94 2.64
CA GLY A 40 -7.04 8.64 1.94
C GLY A 40 -6.55 9.79 1.07
N ARG A 41 -7.27 10.05 -0.02
CA ARG A 41 -7.08 11.19 -0.94
C ARG A 41 -8.34 12.07 -0.95
N GLU A 42 -8.29 13.23 -1.60
CA GLU A 42 -9.50 14.04 -1.77
C GLU A 42 -10.52 13.26 -2.62
N ALA A 43 -11.82 13.45 -2.34
CA ALA A 43 -12.88 12.68 -3.00
C ALA A 43 -12.84 12.76 -4.54
N LYS A 44 -12.41 13.91 -5.09
CA LYS A 44 -12.29 14.16 -6.53
C LYS A 44 -11.16 13.38 -7.22
N GLU A 45 -10.24 12.83 -6.44
CA GLU A 45 -9.08 12.09 -6.96
C GLU A 45 -9.39 10.60 -7.18
N TYR A 46 -10.53 10.12 -6.67
CA TYR A 46 -11.02 8.78 -6.94
C TYR A 46 -11.91 8.79 -8.17
N ASN A 47 -11.82 7.74 -8.98
CA ASN A 47 -12.77 7.51 -10.04
C ASN A 47 -14.12 6.98 -9.50
N ALA A 48 -15.05 6.67 -10.40
CA ALA A 48 -16.37 6.16 -10.03
C ALA A 48 -16.33 4.82 -9.28
N ASP A 49 -15.32 3.99 -9.54
CA ASP A 49 -15.15 2.68 -8.91
C ASP A 49 -14.52 2.78 -7.51
N GLY A 50 -13.89 3.91 -7.18
CA GLY A 50 -13.35 4.20 -5.86
C GLY A 50 -11.85 3.91 -5.70
N TYR A 51 -11.09 3.77 -6.79
CA TYR A 51 -9.63 3.80 -6.76
C TYR A 51 -9.09 5.08 -7.40
N TRP A 52 -7.82 5.39 -7.15
CA TRP A 52 -7.19 6.61 -7.63
C TRP A 52 -7.27 6.73 -9.15
N ALA A 53 -7.86 7.83 -9.63
CA ALA A 53 -8.22 8.02 -11.04
C ALA A 53 -7.00 8.06 -11.98
N GLU A 54 -5.84 8.44 -11.46
CA GLU A 54 -4.62 8.64 -12.25
C GLU A 54 -3.66 7.45 -12.20
N VAL A 55 -4.09 6.28 -11.70
CA VAL A 55 -3.25 5.07 -11.52
C VAL A 55 -2.57 4.58 -12.80
N LEU A 56 -3.13 4.87 -13.98
CA LEU A 56 -2.54 4.53 -15.29
C LEU A 56 -2.03 5.77 -16.07
N ASN A 57 -2.03 6.95 -15.46
CA ASN A 57 -1.54 8.16 -16.12
C ASN A 57 0.01 8.16 -16.12
N PRO A 58 0.68 8.11 -17.28
CA PRO A 58 2.14 8.04 -17.38
C PRO A 58 2.86 9.31 -16.93
N GLU A 59 2.15 10.42 -16.72
CA GLU A 59 2.71 11.65 -16.17
C GLU A 59 2.78 11.63 -14.64
N GLN A 60 2.19 10.62 -13.99
CA GLN A 60 2.24 10.47 -12.54
C GLN A 60 3.46 9.68 -12.08
N GLY A 61 3.83 9.95 -10.83
CA GLY A 61 4.90 9.25 -10.12
C GLY A 61 4.54 9.05 -8.66
N PRO A 62 5.54 8.94 -7.77
CA PRO A 62 5.32 8.75 -6.34
C PRO A 62 4.35 9.78 -5.73
N LEU A 63 3.51 9.29 -4.82
CA LEU A 63 2.44 10.03 -4.16
C LEU A 63 2.94 10.66 -2.86
N GLY A 64 2.72 11.97 -2.71
CA GLY A 64 3.02 12.68 -1.47
C GLY A 64 1.88 12.62 -0.45
N TYR A 65 2.26 12.36 0.80
CA TYR A 65 1.51 12.58 2.03
C TYR A 65 2.38 13.43 2.97
N THR A 66 1.81 13.98 4.04
CA THR A 66 2.60 14.73 5.04
C THR A 66 3.78 13.90 5.54
N GLY A 67 5.03 14.31 5.27
CA GLY A 67 6.22 13.62 5.74
C GLY A 67 6.54 12.29 5.07
N VAL A 68 5.74 11.86 4.07
CA VAL A 68 5.83 10.52 3.48
C VAL A 68 5.65 10.59 1.97
N THR A 69 6.53 9.90 1.24
CA THR A 69 6.38 9.62 -0.18
C THR A 69 6.11 8.13 -0.38
N VAL A 70 5.02 7.82 -1.08
CA VAL A 70 4.62 6.44 -1.41
C VAL A 70 4.90 6.18 -2.88
N SER A 71 5.60 5.10 -3.20
CA SER A 71 6.00 4.78 -4.57
C SER A 71 4.81 4.57 -5.50
N HIS A 72 4.89 5.08 -6.72
CA HIS A 72 4.02 4.73 -7.83
C HIS A 72 4.77 4.96 -9.14
N SER A 73 4.58 4.07 -10.11
CA SER A 73 5.17 4.19 -11.44
C SER A 73 4.25 3.57 -12.48
N VAL A 74 4.19 4.20 -13.65
CA VAL A 74 3.46 3.69 -14.82
C VAL A 74 4.47 3.34 -15.92
N LEU A 75 4.29 2.18 -16.53
CA LEU A 75 5.01 1.73 -17.70
C LEU A 75 4.07 1.76 -18.90
N VAL A 76 4.55 2.36 -19.99
CA VAL A 76 3.88 2.34 -21.29
C VAL A 76 4.68 1.46 -22.24
N SER A 77 4.04 0.45 -22.81
CA SER A 77 4.61 -0.38 -23.86
C SER A 77 3.80 -0.24 -25.14
N GLU A 78 4.44 -0.35 -26.31
CA GLU A 78 3.77 -0.26 -27.60
C GLU A 78 4.05 -1.51 -28.43
N PHE A 79 2.99 -2.17 -28.90
CA PHE A 79 3.09 -3.34 -29.77
C PHE A 79 2.11 -3.20 -30.93
N GLY A 80 2.60 -3.28 -32.16
CA GLY A 80 1.75 -3.13 -33.35
C GLY A 80 1.01 -1.79 -33.46
N GLY A 81 1.56 -0.72 -32.88
CA GLY A 81 0.92 0.62 -32.82
C GLY A 81 -0.14 0.77 -31.73
N VAL A 82 -0.35 -0.25 -30.89
CA VAL A 82 -1.26 -0.21 -29.74
C VAL A 82 -0.46 0.00 -28.46
N LYS A 83 -0.86 0.98 -27.64
CA LYS A 83 -0.24 1.26 -26.35
C LYS A 83 -0.92 0.46 -25.24
N TYR A 84 -0.09 -0.13 -24.37
CA TYR A 84 -0.49 -0.86 -23.19
C TYR A 84 0.12 -0.19 -21.97
N TYR A 85 -0.70 -0.04 -20.93
CA TYR A 85 -0.35 0.64 -19.70
C TYR A 85 -0.35 -0.38 -18.57
N SER A 86 0.71 -0.38 -17.78
CA SER A 86 0.80 -1.13 -16.53
C SER A 86 1.36 -0.22 -15.44
N TRP A 87 1.10 -0.53 -14.19
CA TRP A 87 1.63 0.24 -13.06
C TRP A 87 2.45 -0.66 -12.14
N SER A 88 3.12 -0.07 -11.16
CA SER A 88 3.72 -0.78 -10.01
C SER A 88 3.85 0.23 -8.85
N GLY A 89 4.12 -0.28 -7.65
CA GLY A 89 4.11 0.54 -6.43
C GLY A 89 2.74 0.52 -5.78
N PHE A 90 2.17 1.67 -5.45
CA PHE A 90 0.91 1.75 -4.71
C PHE A 90 -0.17 2.55 -5.43
N CYS A 91 -1.42 2.16 -5.19
CA CYS A 91 -2.63 2.84 -5.64
C CYS A 91 -3.57 3.08 -4.44
N PRO A 92 -3.92 4.32 -4.11
CA PRO A 92 -4.97 4.62 -3.13
C PRO A 92 -6.32 4.06 -3.58
N SER A 93 -6.99 3.35 -2.67
CA SER A 93 -8.27 2.70 -2.96
C SER A 93 -9.20 2.73 -1.75
N LYS A 94 -10.50 2.70 -2.05
CA LYS A 94 -11.60 2.44 -1.12
C LYS A 94 -12.62 1.47 -1.74
N VAL A 95 -12.20 0.72 -2.77
CA VAL A 95 -13.02 -0.23 -3.51
C VAL A 95 -13.51 -1.33 -2.57
N SER A 96 -14.76 -1.76 -2.72
CA SER A 96 -15.40 -2.81 -1.90
C SER A 96 -15.93 -3.98 -2.72
N ASP A 97 -15.45 -4.14 -3.96
CA ASP A 97 -15.82 -5.25 -4.84
C ASP A 97 -15.17 -6.56 -4.34
N LEU A 98 -15.97 -7.43 -3.72
CA LEU A 98 -15.55 -8.72 -3.17
C LEU A 98 -15.91 -9.90 -4.08
N LYS A 99 -16.31 -9.63 -5.33
CA LYS A 99 -16.67 -10.69 -6.27
C LYS A 99 -15.45 -11.49 -6.71
N ASP A 100 -15.66 -12.78 -6.95
CA ASP A 100 -14.71 -13.67 -7.59
C ASP A 100 -14.83 -13.56 -9.11
N TYR A 101 -13.73 -13.22 -9.79
CA TYR A 101 -13.63 -13.12 -11.25
C TYR A 101 -12.74 -14.21 -11.87
N THR A 102 -12.43 -15.27 -11.11
CA THR A 102 -11.55 -16.35 -11.59
C THR A 102 -12.12 -17.06 -12.80
N ALA A 103 -13.43 -17.29 -12.83
CA ALA A 103 -14.08 -17.96 -13.95
C ALA A 103 -14.13 -17.07 -15.21
N GLU A 104 -14.31 -15.76 -15.03
CA GLU A 104 -14.36 -14.77 -16.10
C GLU A 104 -12.97 -14.41 -16.64
N GLY A 105 -11.92 -14.49 -15.81
CA GLY A 105 -10.56 -14.13 -16.20
C GLY A 105 -10.32 -12.62 -16.36
N THR A 106 -11.18 -11.77 -15.79
CA THR A 106 -11.15 -10.30 -15.95
C THR A 106 -10.47 -9.57 -14.79
N TRP A 107 -9.61 -10.24 -14.02
CA TRP A 107 -9.02 -9.68 -12.80
C TRP A 107 -8.25 -8.37 -12.98
N VAL A 108 -7.72 -8.09 -14.18
CA VAL A 108 -7.06 -6.82 -14.49
C VAL A 108 -7.99 -5.63 -14.28
N ASP A 109 -9.30 -5.78 -14.48
CA ASP A 109 -10.29 -4.73 -14.28
C ASP A 109 -10.73 -4.59 -12.80
N HIS A 110 -10.39 -5.58 -11.95
CA HIS A 110 -10.85 -5.70 -10.57
C HIS A 110 -9.71 -5.77 -9.53
N GLN A 111 -8.51 -5.31 -9.90
CA GLN A 111 -7.27 -5.45 -9.13
C GLN A 111 -7.15 -4.52 -7.89
N TYR A 112 -8.16 -3.70 -7.60
CA TYR A 112 -8.05 -2.58 -6.66
C TYR A 112 -8.74 -2.81 -5.31
N ALA A 113 -9.33 -3.98 -5.07
CA ALA A 113 -10.08 -4.26 -3.85
C ALA A 113 -9.26 -5.03 -2.82
N ALA A 114 -9.30 -4.59 -1.56
CA ALA A 114 -8.84 -5.37 -0.42
C ALA A 114 -9.88 -6.44 -0.07
N MET A 115 -9.43 -7.67 0.26
CA MET A 115 -10.34 -8.76 0.66
C MET A 115 -11.22 -8.44 1.89
N PRO A 116 -10.76 -7.62 2.87
CA PRO A 116 -11.63 -7.10 3.93
C PRO A 116 -12.80 -6.21 3.44
N GLY A 117 -12.79 -5.75 2.19
CA GLY A 117 -13.85 -4.96 1.55
C GLY A 117 -13.83 -3.46 1.85
N LYS A 118 -12.93 -3.00 2.72
CA LYS A 118 -12.68 -1.60 3.04
C LYS A 118 -11.39 -1.48 3.87
N GLY A 119 -10.90 -0.26 4.04
CA GLY A 119 -9.87 0.05 5.04
C GLY A 119 -10.34 -0.27 6.48
N PHE A 120 -9.42 -0.13 7.44
CA PHE A 120 -9.68 -0.56 8.82
C PHE A 120 -10.30 0.56 9.67
N THR A 121 -9.54 1.61 9.98
CA THR A 121 -10.06 2.76 10.75
C THR A 121 -10.88 3.71 9.87
N THR A 122 -10.46 3.88 8.61
CA THR A 122 -11.21 4.59 7.57
C THR A 122 -11.53 3.66 6.40
N PRO A 123 -12.40 4.05 5.44
CA PRO A 123 -12.62 3.23 4.25
C PRO A 123 -11.40 3.07 3.33
N ASN A 124 -10.38 3.92 3.48
CA ASN A 124 -9.24 4.01 2.56
C ASN A 124 -8.11 3.05 2.94
N TYR A 125 -7.34 2.66 1.93
CA TYR A 125 -6.14 1.83 2.02
C TYR A 125 -5.27 2.04 0.77
N LEU A 126 -4.07 1.48 0.75
CA LEU A 126 -3.28 1.32 -0.47
C LEU A 126 -3.37 -0.11 -0.97
N VAL A 127 -3.48 -0.28 -2.29
CA VAL A 127 -3.15 -1.51 -2.99
C VAL A 127 -1.71 -1.41 -3.46
N GLY A 128 -0.86 -2.34 -3.04
CA GLY A 128 0.51 -2.49 -3.52
C GLY A 128 0.56 -3.50 -4.67
N TYR A 129 1.25 -3.15 -5.75
CA TYR A 129 1.60 -4.06 -6.85
C TYR A 129 3.12 -4.15 -6.96
N TRP A 130 3.67 -5.25 -6.44
CA TRP A 130 5.11 -5.51 -6.47
C TRP A 130 5.55 -6.06 -7.83
N ASN A 131 6.65 -5.51 -8.36
CA ASN A 131 7.24 -5.99 -9.60
C ASN A 131 8.00 -7.31 -9.35
N THR A 132 7.42 -8.42 -9.79
CA THR A 132 7.97 -9.78 -9.62
C THR A 132 9.29 -10.02 -10.36
N SER A 133 9.71 -9.11 -11.24
CA SER A 133 11.04 -9.16 -11.87
C SER A 133 12.16 -8.74 -10.92
N GLU A 134 11.82 -8.13 -9.79
CA GLU A 134 12.79 -7.75 -8.77
C GLU A 134 13.38 -8.96 -8.06
N LYS A 135 14.68 -8.89 -7.80
CA LYS A 135 15.31 -9.83 -6.87
C LYS A 135 14.75 -9.59 -5.47
N LEU A 136 14.40 -10.67 -4.77
CA LEU A 136 14.13 -10.64 -3.33
C LEU A 136 15.41 -10.22 -2.59
N ASP A 137 15.47 -8.94 -2.24
CA ASP A 137 16.66 -8.29 -1.69
C ASP A 137 16.24 -7.01 -0.97
N GLY A 138 16.39 -7.05 0.36
CA GLY A 138 16.15 -5.89 1.22
C GLY A 138 17.03 -4.69 0.88
N ASN A 139 18.08 -4.80 0.06
CA ASN A 139 18.96 -3.70 -0.36
C ASN A 139 18.85 -3.36 -1.86
N ILE A 140 17.79 -3.81 -2.56
CA ILE A 140 17.54 -3.43 -3.96
C ILE A 140 17.56 -1.90 -4.13
N ALA A 141 18.29 -1.41 -5.15
CA ALA A 141 18.51 0.01 -5.36
C ALA A 141 17.24 0.78 -5.76
N THR A 142 16.35 0.15 -6.53
CA THR A 142 15.13 0.75 -7.08
C THR A 142 13.93 -0.17 -6.85
N PRO A 143 13.41 -0.25 -5.61
CA PRO A 143 12.23 -1.06 -5.31
C PRO A 143 10.97 -0.45 -5.96
N SER A 144 10.05 -1.28 -6.45
CA SER A 144 8.78 -0.83 -7.03
C SER A 144 7.82 -0.37 -5.94
N CYS A 145 7.82 -1.04 -4.80
CA CYS A 145 6.96 -0.77 -3.65
C CYS A 145 7.78 -0.27 -2.47
N TYR A 146 7.74 1.05 -2.24
CA TYR A 146 8.35 1.66 -1.06
C TYR A 146 7.46 2.74 -0.45
N ILE A 147 7.65 2.98 0.84
CA ILE A 147 7.16 4.14 1.58
C ILE A 147 8.39 4.81 2.19
N LYS A 148 8.70 6.03 1.74
CA LYS A 148 9.86 6.80 2.18
C LYS A 148 9.43 7.91 3.13
N PHE A 149 10.15 8.09 4.21
CA PHE A 149 9.90 9.13 5.20
C PHE A 149 10.86 10.31 4.96
N ASP A 150 10.37 11.53 5.17
CA ASP A 150 11.18 12.76 5.00
C ASP A 150 12.29 12.90 6.06
N SER A 151 12.17 12.14 7.15
CA SER A 151 13.16 12.02 8.21
C SER A 151 13.19 10.60 8.78
N GLU A 152 14.18 10.31 9.61
CA GLU A 152 14.21 9.10 10.41
C GLU A 152 12.97 9.02 11.33
N VAL A 153 12.36 7.84 11.42
CA VAL A 153 11.16 7.56 12.22
C VAL A 153 11.30 6.24 12.98
N ALA A 154 10.57 6.11 14.08
CA ALA A 154 10.23 4.80 14.63
C ALA A 154 8.91 4.33 14.02
N LEU A 155 8.84 3.06 13.65
CA LEU A 155 7.59 2.45 13.17
C LEU A 155 6.91 1.74 14.34
N LEU A 156 5.59 1.89 14.46
CA LEU A 156 4.83 1.29 15.54
C LEU A 156 4.07 0.05 15.04
N SER A 157 3.14 0.25 14.10
CA SER A 157 2.36 -0.85 13.56
C SER A 157 1.76 -0.52 12.20
N THR A 158 1.28 -1.55 11.51
CA THR A 158 0.44 -1.39 10.32
C THR A 158 -0.52 -2.57 10.18
N ARG A 159 -1.35 -2.55 9.15
CA ARG A 159 -2.23 -3.66 8.78
C ARG A 159 -2.00 -4.06 7.34
N ILE A 160 -1.84 -5.36 7.11
CA ILE A 160 -1.66 -5.95 5.78
C ILE A 160 -2.80 -6.92 5.49
N ALA A 161 -3.26 -6.97 4.25
CA ALA A 161 -4.26 -7.94 3.80
C ALA A 161 -4.03 -8.40 2.36
N ASN A 162 -4.69 -9.49 1.99
CA ASN A 162 -4.84 -9.88 0.60
C ASN A 162 -5.67 -8.84 -0.18
N THR A 163 -5.35 -8.66 -1.46
CA THR A 163 -6.37 -8.19 -2.42
C THR A 163 -7.37 -9.30 -2.70
N THR A 164 -8.53 -8.95 -3.25
CA THR A 164 -9.51 -9.95 -3.72
C THR A 164 -8.92 -10.85 -4.80
N TRP A 165 -8.16 -10.27 -5.75
CA TRP A 165 -7.46 -11.04 -6.77
C TRP A 165 -6.47 -12.04 -6.15
N GLY A 166 -5.60 -11.60 -5.25
CA GLY A 166 -4.64 -12.49 -4.58
C GLY A 166 -5.35 -13.62 -3.80
N TYR A 167 -6.42 -13.29 -3.07
CA TYR A 167 -7.20 -14.27 -2.32
C TYR A 167 -7.81 -15.35 -3.23
N PHE A 168 -8.55 -14.96 -4.27
CA PHE A 168 -9.24 -15.92 -5.13
C PHE A 168 -8.29 -16.70 -6.04
N ALA A 169 -7.21 -16.09 -6.54
CA ALA A 169 -6.19 -16.80 -7.29
C ALA A 169 -5.51 -17.90 -6.45
N MET A 170 -5.23 -17.63 -5.17
CA MET A 170 -4.72 -18.67 -4.26
C MET A 170 -5.79 -19.75 -3.97
N LYS A 171 -7.06 -19.35 -3.82
CA LYS A 171 -8.15 -20.24 -3.41
C LYS A 171 -8.60 -21.19 -4.53
N ASN A 172 -8.72 -20.67 -5.74
CA ASN A 172 -9.30 -21.39 -6.88
C ASN A 172 -8.26 -21.77 -7.94
N GLY A 173 -7.04 -21.23 -7.83
CA GLY A 173 -6.08 -21.23 -8.93
C GLY A 173 -6.45 -20.19 -9.99
N ASP A 174 -5.57 -20.06 -10.97
CA ASP A 174 -5.76 -19.24 -12.16
C ASP A 174 -5.04 -19.90 -13.35
N ALA A 175 -4.82 -19.16 -14.44
CA ALA A 175 -4.12 -19.65 -15.62
C ALA A 175 -2.63 -19.99 -15.36
N PHE A 176 -2.05 -19.54 -14.24
CA PHE A 176 -0.62 -19.62 -13.94
C PHE A 176 -0.29 -20.47 -12.72
N SER A 177 -1.27 -20.71 -11.83
CA SER A 177 -1.11 -21.53 -10.63
C SER A 177 -2.34 -22.37 -10.32
N THR A 178 -2.12 -23.59 -9.80
CA THR A 178 -3.17 -24.38 -9.16
C THR A 178 -3.61 -23.73 -7.83
N PRO A 179 -4.79 -24.10 -7.29
CA PRO A 179 -5.16 -23.77 -5.91
C PRO A 179 -4.05 -24.11 -4.90
N PHE A 180 -4.01 -23.35 -3.81
CA PHE A 180 -3.12 -23.60 -2.67
C PHE A 180 -3.54 -24.87 -1.91
N GLY A 181 -2.56 -25.73 -1.65
CA GLY A 181 -2.66 -26.92 -0.80
C GLY A 181 -1.94 -26.74 0.55
N GLN A 182 -1.82 -27.83 1.31
CA GLN A 182 -1.35 -27.81 2.71
C GLN A 182 0.12 -27.37 2.89
N ASP A 183 0.91 -27.37 1.82
CA ASP A 183 2.31 -26.94 1.84
C ASP A 183 2.51 -25.53 1.26
N ASP A 184 1.44 -24.88 0.80
CA ASP A 184 1.52 -23.60 0.14
C ASP A 184 1.44 -22.40 1.10
N TYR A 185 2.17 -21.34 0.75
CA TYR A 185 2.23 -20.08 1.48
C TYR A 185 2.41 -18.89 0.52
N CYS A 186 2.02 -17.71 0.99
CA CYS A 186 2.28 -16.43 0.35
C CYS A 186 2.53 -15.39 1.44
N ASN A 187 3.62 -14.62 1.34
CA ASN A 187 4.01 -13.63 2.33
C ASN A 187 4.27 -12.27 1.68
N VAL A 188 3.96 -11.20 2.42
CA VAL A 188 4.57 -9.88 2.20
C VAL A 188 5.80 -9.79 3.08
N ILE A 189 6.92 -9.36 2.53
CA ILE A 189 8.16 -9.08 3.24
C ILE A 189 8.30 -7.56 3.34
N ILE A 190 8.32 -7.05 4.56
CA ILE A 190 8.50 -5.63 4.87
C ILE A 190 9.92 -5.45 5.37
N TYR A 191 10.75 -4.75 4.59
CA TYR A 191 12.09 -4.37 4.99
C TYR A 191 12.09 -2.95 5.55
N GLY A 192 12.62 -2.79 6.76
CA GLY A 192 13.01 -1.48 7.27
C GLY A 192 14.40 -1.12 6.73
N ARG A 193 14.55 0.10 6.22
CA ARG A 193 15.81 0.63 5.71
C ARG A 193 16.20 1.92 6.40
N LEU A 194 17.51 2.08 6.57
CA LEU A 194 18.12 3.33 6.98
C LEU A 194 19.19 3.69 5.97
N ARG A 195 19.03 4.84 5.30
CA ARG A 195 19.99 5.36 4.31
C ARG A 195 20.26 4.36 3.18
N GLY A 196 19.21 3.67 2.74
CA GLY A 196 19.25 2.69 1.66
C GLY A 196 19.77 1.29 2.06
N VAL A 197 20.08 1.06 3.34
CA VAL A 197 20.52 -0.25 3.85
C VAL A 197 19.43 -0.86 4.70
N SER A 198 19.07 -2.11 4.44
CA SER A 198 18.12 -2.86 5.26
C SER A 198 18.69 -3.11 6.65
N VAL A 199 17.94 -2.71 7.67
CA VAL A 199 18.30 -2.89 9.09
C VAL A 199 17.47 -3.98 9.77
N GLY A 200 16.39 -4.44 9.13
CA GLY A 200 15.53 -5.50 9.61
C GLY A 200 14.44 -5.86 8.60
N SER A 201 13.77 -6.97 8.82
CA SER A 201 12.64 -7.39 8.01
C SER A 201 11.58 -8.13 8.81
N ILE A 202 10.32 -7.96 8.44
CA ILE A 202 9.17 -8.69 8.98
C ILE A 202 8.49 -9.41 7.83
N LYS A 203 8.14 -10.69 8.03
CA LYS A 203 7.33 -11.47 7.09
C LYS A 203 5.89 -11.57 7.59
N VAL A 204 4.95 -11.19 6.74
CA VAL A 204 3.52 -11.19 7.05
C VAL A 204 2.83 -12.23 6.16
N PRO A 205 2.27 -13.32 6.72
CA PRO A 205 1.67 -14.37 5.92
C PRO A 205 0.29 -13.94 5.42
N LEU A 206 0.11 -13.90 4.10
CA LEU A 206 -1.20 -13.77 3.44
C LEU A 206 -1.88 -15.13 3.25
N ALA A 207 -1.08 -16.20 3.19
CA ALA A 207 -1.53 -17.57 3.29
C ALA A 207 -0.46 -18.43 3.98
N TYR A 208 -0.88 -19.43 4.75
CA TYR A 208 0.00 -20.37 5.42
C TYR A 208 -0.63 -21.76 5.50
N LYS A 209 0.10 -22.77 5.02
CA LYS A 209 -0.37 -24.17 4.95
C LYS A 209 -1.72 -24.31 4.23
N GLY A 210 -1.88 -23.58 3.12
CA GLY A 210 -3.12 -23.55 2.33
C GLY A 210 -4.27 -22.76 2.95
N LYS A 211 -4.16 -22.29 4.20
CA LYS A 211 -5.13 -21.35 4.77
C LYS A 211 -4.83 -19.96 4.23
N ILE A 212 -5.80 -19.38 3.53
CA ILE A 212 -5.71 -18.03 2.95
C ILE A 212 -6.47 -17.06 3.86
N PHE A 213 -5.84 -15.93 4.22
CA PHE A 213 -6.45 -14.96 5.12
C PHE A 213 -7.26 -13.90 4.35
N ASP A 214 -8.45 -13.60 4.84
CA ASP A 214 -9.42 -12.65 4.27
C ASP A 214 -9.63 -11.40 5.13
N SER A 215 -8.91 -11.28 6.23
CA SER A 215 -9.00 -10.16 7.18
C SER A 215 -7.69 -9.39 7.29
N TRP A 216 -7.77 -8.17 7.84
CA TRP A 216 -6.59 -7.35 8.14
C TRP A 216 -5.72 -8.02 9.21
N ILE A 217 -4.46 -8.29 8.85
CA ILE A 217 -3.44 -8.81 9.76
C ILE A 217 -2.72 -7.62 10.40
N GLY A 218 -2.82 -7.49 11.71
CA GLY A 218 -2.03 -6.50 12.46
C GLY A 218 -0.55 -6.89 12.47
N VAL A 219 0.32 -5.92 12.22
CA VAL A 219 1.78 -6.11 12.15
C VAL A 219 2.42 -5.13 13.12
N ASP A 220 3.18 -5.66 14.08
CA ASP A 220 4.07 -4.87 14.93
C ASP A 220 5.35 -4.56 14.14
N LEU A 221 5.64 -3.27 13.94
CA LEU A 221 6.80 -2.79 13.19
C LEU A 221 7.92 -2.27 14.10
N SER A 222 7.71 -2.23 15.42
CA SER A 222 8.66 -1.65 16.38
C SER A 222 10.02 -2.35 16.37
N GLY A 223 10.05 -3.64 16.03
CA GLY A 223 11.28 -4.42 15.88
C GLY A 223 12.19 -4.00 14.72
N LEU A 224 11.75 -3.11 13.82
CA LEU A 224 12.59 -2.58 12.74
C LEU A 224 13.53 -1.46 13.19
N GLY A 225 13.34 -0.91 14.39
CA GLY A 225 14.12 0.20 14.91
C GLY A 225 13.87 1.51 14.13
N THR A 226 14.88 2.38 14.10
CA THR A 226 14.84 3.65 13.39
C THR A 226 15.11 3.45 11.89
N VAL A 227 14.21 3.95 11.04
CA VAL A 227 14.26 3.79 9.58
C VAL A 227 13.91 5.10 8.87
N ASP A 228 14.27 5.22 7.60
CA ASP A 228 13.84 6.30 6.69
C ASP A 228 13.09 5.77 5.45
N GLU A 229 12.97 4.45 5.31
CA GLU A 229 12.24 3.81 4.22
C GLU A 229 11.71 2.43 4.63
N LEU A 230 10.49 2.12 4.17
CA LEU A 230 9.93 0.78 4.12
C LEU A 230 9.96 0.29 2.67
N VAL A 231 10.41 -0.95 2.46
CA VAL A 231 10.34 -1.63 1.16
C VAL A 231 9.53 -2.90 1.27
N PHE A 232 8.67 -3.13 0.29
CA PHE A 232 7.73 -4.25 0.28
C PHE A 232 8.03 -5.16 -0.91
N GLN A 233 8.21 -6.45 -0.64
CA GLN A 233 8.31 -7.49 -1.66
C GLN A 233 7.40 -8.65 -1.28
N MET A 234 7.18 -9.61 -2.19
CA MET A 234 6.35 -10.78 -1.90
C MET A 234 7.06 -12.08 -2.23
N GLU A 235 6.76 -13.15 -1.50
CA GLU A 235 7.22 -14.50 -1.81
C GLU A 235 6.06 -15.48 -1.73
N SER A 236 6.10 -16.53 -2.56
CA SER A 236 5.09 -17.59 -2.56
C SER A 236 5.71 -18.94 -2.90
N SER A 237 5.13 -20.01 -2.36
CA SER A 237 5.45 -21.39 -2.75
C SER A 237 5.14 -21.69 -4.22
N LYS A 238 4.17 -20.97 -4.82
CA LYS A 238 3.87 -21.06 -6.25
C LYS A 238 4.73 -20.10 -7.05
N THR A 239 6.00 -20.45 -7.18
CA THR A 239 7.00 -19.69 -7.94
C THR A 239 7.54 -20.54 -9.08
N GLY A 240 7.51 -20.00 -10.29
CA GLY A 240 8.06 -20.63 -11.49
C GLY A 240 9.40 -20.03 -11.92
N LYS A 241 9.87 -20.42 -13.11
CA LYS A 241 11.12 -19.91 -13.71
C LYS A 241 11.12 -18.37 -13.90
N TYR A 242 9.94 -17.77 -14.07
CA TYR A 242 9.77 -16.35 -14.37
C TYR A 242 9.35 -15.51 -13.15
N GLY A 243 9.43 -16.08 -11.94
CA GLY A 243 9.03 -15.42 -10.71
C GLY A 243 7.76 -16.00 -10.11
N MET A 244 7.18 -15.24 -9.17
CA MET A 244 5.96 -15.62 -8.47
C MET A 244 4.79 -15.75 -9.46
N ASN A 245 4.08 -16.89 -9.43
CA ASN A 245 2.92 -17.11 -10.31
C ASN A 245 1.63 -16.52 -9.73
N ASN A 246 1.53 -16.37 -8.40
CA ASN A 246 0.41 -15.66 -7.79
C ASN A 246 0.46 -14.16 -8.13
N PRO A 247 -0.71 -13.50 -8.18
CA PRO A 247 -0.77 -12.05 -8.27
C PRO A 247 0.05 -11.40 -7.15
N ALA A 248 1.02 -10.56 -7.53
CA ALA A 248 1.92 -9.85 -6.61
C ALA A 248 1.28 -8.60 -6.01
N TYR A 249 0.06 -8.76 -5.50
CA TYR A 249 -0.74 -7.70 -4.94
C TYR A 249 -1.02 -7.92 -3.46
N PHE A 250 -0.97 -6.84 -2.69
CA PHE A 250 -1.33 -6.82 -1.28
C PHE A 250 -1.99 -5.48 -0.94
N CYS A 251 -2.56 -5.37 0.25
CA CYS A 251 -3.08 -4.11 0.76
C CYS A 251 -2.40 -3.71 2.06
N ILE A 252 -2.25 -2.40 2.27
CA ILE A 252 -1.77 -1.81 3.52
C ILE A 252 -2.69 -0.68 3.97
N THR A 253 -2.95 -0.58 5.27
CA THR A 253 -3.66 0.55 5.89
C THR A 253 -3.13 0.82 7.28
N ASP A 254 -3.51 1.98 7.82
CA ASP A 254 -3.29 2.39 9.21
C ASP A 254 -1.81 2.21 9.62
N LEU A 255 -0.89 2.85 8.89
CA LEU A 255 0.53 2.86 9.24
C LEU A 255 0.76 3.87 10.36
N TYR A 256 1.11 3.38 11.55
CA TYR A 256 1.42 4.17 12.74
C TYR A 256 2.93 4.39 12.85
N THR A 257 3.33 5.65 12.99
CA THR A 257 4.74 6.07 13.02
C THR A 257 4.96 7.10 14.11
N ARG A 258 6.17 7.14 14.67
CA ARG A 258 6.66 8.20 15.54
C ARG A 258 7.81 8.93 14.86
N PHE A 259 7.59 10.19 14.52
CA PHE A 259 8.64 11.08 14.03
C PHE A 259 9.39 11.69 15.21
N TYR A 260 10.72 11.76 15.15
CA TYR A 260 11.54 12.43 16.18
C TYR A 260 11.60 13.95 16.00
N LYS A 261 11.13 14.45 14.86
CA LYS A 261 10.98 15.88 14.55
C LYS A 261 9.73 16.06 13.70
N SER A 262 9.00 17.15 13.91
CA SER A 262 7.79 17.42 13.14
C SER A 262 8.03 17.34 11.62
N PRO A 263 7.34 16.45 10.89
CA PRO A 263 7.38 16.43 9.43
C PRO A 263 6.43 17.47 8.81
N ILE A 264 5.60 18.14 9.63
CA ILE A 264 4.70 19.20 9.19
C ILE A 264 5.53 20.47 9.02
N LYS A 265 5.75 20.88 7.78
CA LYS A 265 6.35 22.19 7.47
C LYS A 265 5.32 23.28 7.83
N GLN A 266 5.71 24.21 8.72
CA GLN A 266 4.93 25.40 9.06
C GLN A 266 4.84 26.37 7.88
#